data_AF-V9EHZ3-F1
#
_entry.id   AF-V9EHZ3-F1
#
_cell.length_a   1.000
_cell.length_b   1.000
_cell.length_c   1.000
_cell.angle_alpha   90.00
_cell.angle_beta   90.00
_cell.angle_gamma   90.00
#
_symmetry.space_group_name_H-M   'P 1'
#
loop_
_entity.id
_entity.type
_entity.pdbx_description
1 polymer ?
#
loop_
_entity_poly.entity_id
_entity_poly.type
_entity_poly.pdbx_seq_one_letter_code
_entity_poly.pdbx_strand_id
1 'polypeptide(L)'
;MTSRQLCSFFYSDLGEGLFQCKTCGCKRKQASGSGYSNLLGHIGDKHAGYASEYAELQAATTTPTIDMFGFVDEITLNIYQWMRWIIQRNLPITAVENKLTREVVTMTRTTVRTMKTYMRFTAAKVGRG
;
A
#
# COMPACT_ATOMS: atom_id res chain seq x y z
N MET A 1 9.86 -5.20 3.24
CA MET A 1 9.58 -6.32 2.32
C MET A 1 9.44 -7.60 3.14
N THR A 2 8.36 -8.37 2.97
CA THR A 2 8.16 -9.61 3.76
C THR A 2 8.47 -10.84 2.91
N SER A 3 8.94 -11.92 3.56
CA SER A 3 9.21 -13.21 2.91
C SER A 3 7.99 -13.81 2.20
N ARG A 4 6.79 -13.48 2.68
CA ARG A 4 5.50 -13.86 2.07
C ARG A 4 5.26 -13.20 0.71
N GLN A 5 5.60 -11.91 0.55
CA GLN A 5 5.43 -11.19 -0.72
C GLN A 5 6.33 -11.77 -1.81
N LEU A 6 7.59 -12.02 -1.48
CA LEU A 6 8.54 -12.68 -2.38
C LEU A 6 8.06 -14.07 -2.81
N CYS A 7 7.52 -14.86 -1.87
CA CYS A 7 6.99 -16.17 -2.20
C CYS A 7 5.79 -16.08 -3.16
N SER A 8 4.86 -15.16 -2.93
CA SER A 8 3.70 -14.96 -3.83
C SER A 8 4.13 -14.52 -5.23
N PHE A 9 5.24 -13.80 -5.34
CA PHE A 9 5.77 -13.35 -6.63
C PHE A 9 6.37 -14.52 -7.41
N PHE A 10 7.28 -15.29 -6.82
CA PHE A 10 8.03 -16.32 -7.53
C PHE A 10 7.36 -17.70 -7.60
N TYR A 11 6.32 -17.94 -6.79
CA TYR A 11 5.65 -19.24 -6.71
C TYR A 11 4.16 -19.16 -6.96
N SER A 12 3.63 -20.21 -7.59
CA SER A 12 2.21 -20.53 -7.59
C SER A 12 1.92 -21.44 -6.40
N ASP A 13 0.95 -21.06 -5.57
CA ASP A 13 0.45 -21.88 -4.47
C ASP A 13 -0.44 -22.99 -5.04
N LEU A 14 -0.06 -24.24 -4.82
CA LEU A 14 -0.81 -25.43 -5.24
C LEU A 14 -1.67 -26.01 -4.10
N GLY A 15 -1.70 -25.36 -2.93
CA GLY A 15 -2.38 -25.83 -1.73
C GLY A 15 -1.50 -26.72 -0.86
N GLU A 16 -1.93 -26.94 0.39
CA GLU A 16 -1.27 -27.82 1.37
C GLU A 16 0.22 -27.52 1.61
N GLY A 17 0.62 -26.25 1.46
CA GLY A 17 2.02 -25.83 1.58
C GLY A 17 2.90 -26.30 0.43
N LEU A 18 2.33 -26.73 -0.71
CA LEU A 18 3.07 -27.05 -1.93
C LEU A 18 3.11 -25.84 -2.85
N PHE A 19 4.31 -25.45 -3.25
CA PHE A 19 4.54 -24.30 -4.11
C PHE A 19 5.28 -24.71 -5.38
N GLN A 20 4.94 -24.12 -6.51
CA GLN A 20 5.62 -24.33 -7.78
C GLN A 20 6.32 -23.05 -8.23
N CYS A 21 7.63 -23.12 -8.45
CA CYS A 21 8.41 -21.99 -8.96
C CYS A 21 7.91 -21.64 -10.38
N LYS A 22 7.56 -20.38 -10.60
CA LYS A 22 7.08 -19.89 -11.91
C LYS A 22 8.17 -19.88 -12.98
N THR A 23 9.43 -19.73 -12.56
CA THR A 23 10.58 -19.62 -13.48
C THR A 23 11.07 -20.98 -13.99
N CYS A 24 11.26 -21.97 -13.10
CA CYS A 24 11.78 -23.30 -13.49
C CYS A 24 10.78 -24.45 -13.31
N GLY A 25 9.57 -24.19 -12.83
CA GLY A 25 8.55 -25.22 -12.63
C GLY A 25 8.80 -26.17 -11.45
N CYS A 26 9.91 -26.02 -10.71
CA CYS A 26 10.23 -26.88 -9.56
C CYS A 26 9.17 -26.76 -8.47
N LYS A 27 8.66 -27.91 -8.01
CA LYS A 27 7.76 -28.00 -6.86
C LYS A 27 8.56 -28.08 -5.56
N ARG A 28 8.15 -27.33 -4.55
CA ARG A 28 8.77 -27.27 -3.22
C ARG A 28 7.68 -27.28 -2.15
N LYS A 29 7.79 -28.20 -1.20
CA LYS A 29 6.94 -28.21 -0.01
C LYS A 29 7.51 -27.23 1.01
N GLN A 30 6.68 -26.35 1.56
CA GLN A 30 7.04 -25.46 2.64
C GLN A 30 7.43 -26.30 3.87
N ALA A 31 8.60 -26.03 4.43
CA ALA A 31 9.05 -26.76 5.60
C ALA A 31 8.27 -26.29 6.84
N SER A 32 7.82 -27.25 7.64
CA SER A 32 7.08 -27.00 8.87
C SER A 32 7.93 -26.18 9.85
N GLY A 33 7.38 -25.09 10.35
CA GLY A 33 8.05 -24.24 11.35
C GLY A 33 9.13 -23.29 10.81
N SER A 34 9.51 -23.36 9.54
CA SER A 34 10.54 -22.47 8.96
C SER A 34 9.99 -21.25 8.22
N GLY A 35 8.66 -21.13 8.07
CA GLY A 35 8.05 -20.12 7.21
C GLY A 35 8.45 -20.29 5.74
N TYR A 36 8.90 -19.22 5.07
CA TYR A 36 9.23 -19.22 3.63
C TYR A 36 10.72 -19.39 3.33
N SER A 37 11.56 -19.62 4.33
CA SER A 37 13.02 -19.61 4.19
C SER A 37 13.54 -20.63 3.18
N ASN A 38 12.93 -21.82 3.11
CA ASN A 38 13.32 -22.87 2.18
C ASN A 38 12.93 -22.55 0.72
N LEU A 39 11.83 -21.82 0.52
CA LEU A 39 11.37 -21.35 -0.78
C LEU A 39 12.26 -20.22 -1.28
N LEU A 40 12.68 -19.32 -0.39
CA LEU A 40 13.65 -18.27 -0.71
C LEU A 40 15.05 -18.83 -0.96
N GLY A 41 15.48 -19.84 -0.20
CA GLY A 41 16.74 -20.55 -0.44
C GLY A 41 16.81 -21.16 -1.84
N HIS A 42 15.73 -21.81 -2.30
CA HIS A 42 15.66 -22.29 -3.69
C HIS A 42 15.89 -21.18 -4.71
N ILE A 43 15.27 -20.01 -4.50
CA ILE A 43 15.40 -18.89 -5.44
C ILE A 43 16.85 -18.37 -5.43
N GLY A 44 17.45 -18.20 -4.24
CA GLY A 44 18.86 -17.80 -4.11
C GLY A 44 19.86 -18.77 -4.75
N ASP A 45 19.59 -20.07 -4.66
CA ASP A 45 20.50 -21.10 -5.18
C ASP A 45 20.36 -21.34 -6.69
N LYS A 46 19.15 -21.17 -7.25
CA LYS A 46 18.83 -21.58 -8.63
C LYS A 46 18.59 -20.44 -9.60
N HIS A 47 18.28 -19.24 -9.11
CA HIS A 47 17.97 -18.08 -9.95
C HIS A 47 18.92 -16.93 -9.61
N ALA A 48 20.11 -16.93 -10.20
CA ALA A 48 21.06 -15.84 -10.01
C ALA A 48 20.44 -14.51 -10.47
N GLY A 49 20.66 -13.44 -9.70
CA GLY A 49 20.15 -12.11 -10.03
C GLY A 49 18.68 -11.86 -9.68
N TYR A 50 17.94 -12.84 -9.16
CA TYR A 50 16.52 -12.68 -8.78
C TYR A 50 16.27 -11.49 -7.84
N ALA A 51 17.23 -11.22 -6.95
CA ALA A 51 17.13 -10.13 -5.98
C ALA A 51 17.18 -8.76 -6.68
N SER A 52 17.98 -8.62 -7.75
CA SER A 52 18.05 -7.40 -8.56
C SER A 52 16.77 -7.23 -9.39
N GLU A 53 16.36 -8.26 -10.10
CA GLU A 53 15.14 -8.26 -10.93
C GLU A 53 13.91 -7.90 -10.09
N TYR A 54 13.79 -8.47 -8.89
CA TYR A 54 12.70 -8.13 -7.98
C TYR A 54 12.83 -6.72 -7.39
N ALA A 55 14.04 -6.26 -7.05
CA ALA A 55 14.25 -4.90 -6.58
C ALA A 55 13.87 -3.86 -7.65
N GLU A 56 14.23 -4.12 -8.91
CA GLU A 56 13.87 -3.29 -10.06
C GLU A 56 12.35 -3.27 -10.31
N LEU A 57 11.70 -4.44 -10.30
CA LEU A 57 10.25 -4.53 -10.43
C LEU A 57 9.52 -3.86 -9.27
N GLN A 58 10.03 -3.96 -8.05
CA GLN A 58 9.50 -3.25 -6.90
C GLN A 58 9.68 -1.75 -7.03
N ALA A 59 10.82 -1.28 -7.53
CA ALA A 59 11.02 0.15 -7.81
C ALA A 59 10.08 0.64 -8.91
N ALA A 60 9.78 -0.18 -9.92
CA ALA A 60 8.85 0.15 -11.01
C ALA A 60 7.38 0.16 -10.58
N THR A 61 6.99 -0.69 -9.62
CA THR A 61 5.60 -0.79 -9.13
C THR A 61 5.32 0.08 -7.91
N THR A 62 6.36 0.49 -7.18
CA THR A 62 6.22 1.41 -6.05
C THR A 62 6.25 2.83 -6.57
N THR A 63 5.13 3.55 -6.46
CA THR A 63 5.18 5.00 -6.64
C THR A 63 6.08 5.58 -5.55
N PRO A 64 7.23 6.18 -5.89
CA PRO A 64 8.15 6.71 -4.89
C PRO A 64 7.40 7.74 -4.05
N THR A 65 7.35 7.50 -2.75
CA THR A 65 6.79 8.44 -1.78
C THR A 65 7.92 9.30 -1.23
N ILE A 66 7.59 10.52 -0.79
CA ILE A 66 8.60 11.51 -0.38
C ILE A 66 9.49 11.03 0.79
N ASP A 67 8.97 10.13 1.64
CA ASP A 67 9.72 9.49 2.74
C ASP A 67 10.84 8.55 2.26
N MET A 68 10.83 8.15 0.98
CA MET A 68 11.86 7.29 0.39
C MET A 68 13.17 8.04 0.09
N PHE A 69 13.16 9.38 0.11
CA PHE A 69 14.32 10.23 -0.19
C PHE A 69 15.15 10.61 1.04
N GLY A 70 14.91 9.98 2.19
CA GLY A 70 15.64 10.24 3.44
C GLY A 70 14.94 11.26 4.33
N PHE A 71 15.72 12.10 5.02
CA PHE A 71 15.15 13.11 5.91
C PHE A 71 14.55 14.27 5.12
N VAL A 72 13.25 14.49 5.28
CA VAL A 72 12.50 15.56 4.64
C VAL A 72 11.96 16.46 5.75
N ASP A 73 12.20 17.77 5.65
CA ASP A 73 11.70 18.72 6.63
C ASP A 73 10.16 18.81 6.60
N GLU A 74 9.58 19.27 7.70
CA GLU A 74 8.13 19.30 7.88
C GLU A 74 7.42 20.19 6.84
N ILE A 75 8.06 21.29 6.40
CA ILE A 75 7.47 22.21 5.42
C ILE A 75 7.39 21.51 4.06
N THR A 76 8.48 20.89 3.62
CA THR A 76 8.52 20.14 2.36
C THR A 76 7.52 19.00 2.35
N LEU A 77 7.41 18.25 3.45
CA LEU A 77 6.41 17.20 3.61
C LEU A 77 4.98 17.76 3.52
N ASN A 78 4.71 18.89 4.19
CA ASN A 78 3.40 19.54 4.18
C ASN A 78 2.98 19.94 2.76
N ILE A 79 3.86 20.63 2.03
CA ILE A 79 3.61 21.04 0.64
C ILE A 79 3.38 19.83 -0.26
N TYR A 80 4.19 18.77 -0.14
CA TYR A 80 3.97 17.55 -0.91
C TYR A 80 2.60 16.92 -0.66
N GLN A 81 2.15 16.87 0.60
CA GLN A 81 0.83 16.32 0.92
C GLN A 81 -0.31 17.16 0.31
N TRP A 82 -0.18 18.49 0.30
CA TRP A 82 -1.11 19.37 -0.41
C TRP A 82 -1.14 19.08 -1.91
N MET A 83 0.03 19.01 -2.56
CA MET A 83 0.14 18.70 -3.99
C MET A 83 -0.51 17.36 -4.32
N ARG A 84 -0.17 16.32 -3.56
CA ARG A 84 -0.74 14.97 -3.72
C ARG A 84 -2.25 15.00 -3.58
N TRP A 85 -2.79 15.68 -2.57
CA TRP A 85 -4.23 15.77 -2.34
C TRP A 85 -4.96 16.48 -3.48
N ILE A 86 -4.44 17.62 -3.94
CA ILE A 86 -5.01 18.41 -5.05
C ILE A 86 -5.04 17.57 -6.34
N ILE A 87 -3.92 16.94 -6.70
CA ILE A 87 -3.78 16.17 -7.93
C ILE A 87 -4.66 14.92 -7.88
N GLN A 88 -4.58 14.11 -6.82
CA GLN A 88 -5.32 12.85 -6.72
C GLN A 88 -6.84 13.03 -6.65
N ARG A 89 -7.31 14.20 -6.22
CA ARG A 89 -8.74 14.53 -6.13
C ARG A 89 -9.21 15.49 -7.23
N ASN A 90 -8.33 15.87 -8.15
CA ASN A 90 -8.58 16.83 -9.22
C ASN A 90 -9.23 18.13 -8.71
N LEU A 91 -8.64 18.74 -7.69
CA LEU A 91 -9.12 19.98 -7.08
C LEU A 91 -8.47 21.19 -7.74
N PRO A 92 -9.11 22.38 -7.71
CA PRO A 92 -8.43 23.62 -8.10
C PRO A 92 -7.30 23.93 -7.11
N ILE A 93 -6.21 24.53 -7.61
CA ILE A 93 -5.07 24.92 -6.77
C ILE A 93 -5.47 25.89 -5.64
N THR A 94 -6.52 26.70 -5.86
CA THR A 94 -7.11 27.62 -4.87
C THR A 94 -7.71 26.91 -3.66
N ALA A 95 -7.86 25.58 -3.69
CA ALA A 95 -8.33 24.81 -2.54
C ALA A 95 -7.44 24.98 -1.30
N VAL A 96 -6.14 25.24 -1.46
CA VAL A 96 -5.21 25.48 -0.32
C VAL A 96 -5.55 26.74 0.47
N GLU A 97 -6.26 27.70 -0.13
CA GLU A 97 -6.67 28.96 0.50
C GLU A 97 -8.13 28.92 0.98
N ASN A 98 -8.91 27.93 0.53
CA ASN A 98 -10.30 27.82 0.90
C ASN A 98 -10.44 27.51 2.40
N LYS A 99 -11.19 28.36 3.11
CA LYS A 99 -11.38 28.25 4.56
C LYS A 99 -11.98 26.91 4.99
N LEU A 100 -13.05 26.48 4.31
CA LEU A 100 -13.71 25.20 4.60
C LEU A 100 -12.75 24.04 4.34
N THR A 101 -11.95 24.09 3.27
CA THR A 101 -10.91 23.09 2.99
C THR A 101 -9.94 22.96 4.16
N ARG A 102 -9.42 24.07 4.69
CA ARG A 102 -8.47 24.04 5.83
C ARG A 102 -9.11 23.43 7.08
N GLU A 103 -10.37 23.75 7.33
CA GLU A 103 -11.13 23.15 8.43
C GLU A 103 -11.30 21.64 8.24
N VAL A 104 -11.69 21.17 7.04
CA VAL A 104 -11.92 19.73 6.82
C VAL A 104 -10.64 18.90 6.78
N VAL A 105 -9.50 19.45 6.33
CA VAL A 105 -8.21 18.74 6.30
C VAL A 105 -7.69 18.44 7.71
N THR A 106 -8.12 19.22 8.71
CA THR A 106 -7.75 19.02 10.13
C THR A 106 -8.75 18.15 10.91
N MET A 107 -9.86 17.73 10.28
CA MET A 107 -10.85 16.86 10.92
C MET A 107 -10.30 15.47 11.22
N THR A 108 -10.80 14.86 12.30
CA THR A 108 -10.48 13.47 12.62
C THR A 108 -11.03 12.51 11.57
N ARG A 109 -10.33 11.40 11.37
CA ARG A 109 -10.71 10.38 10.39
C ARG A 109 -12.07 9.78 10.76
N THR A 110 -12.91 9.60 9.75
CA THR A 110 -14.22 8.93 9.89
C THR A 110 -14.38 7.85 8.80
N THR A 111 -15.44 7.05 8.91
CA THR A 111 -15.77 6.02 7.92
C THR A 111 -17.05 6.36 7.18
N VAL A 112 -17.23 5.77 5.99
CA VAL A 112 -18.49 5.87 5.24
C VAL A 112 -19.67 5.36 6.05
N ARG A 113 -19.49 4.29 6.83
CA ARG A 113 -20.53 3.74 7.70
C ARG A 113 -20.94 4.75 8.76
N THR A 114 -19.97 5.32 9.47
CA THR A 114 -20.19 6.36 10.49
C THR A 114 -20.91 7.55 9.86
N MET A 115 -20.43 8.07 8.73
CA MET A 115 -21.03 9.21 8.04
C MET A 115 -22.49 8.94 7.65
N LYS A 116 -22.80 7.79 7.04
CA LYS A 116 -24.18 7.40 6.67
C LYS A 116 -25.10 7.32 7.89
N THR A 117 -24.59 6.82 9.01
CA THR A 117 -25.35 6.76 10.26
C THR A 117 -25.70 8.15 10.76
N TYR A 118 -24.72 9.06 10.84
CA TYR A 118 -24.96 10.44 11.26
C TYR A 118 -25.92 11.17 10.32
N MET A 119 -25.75 11.04 8.99
CA MET A 119 -26.67 11.65 8.01
C MET A 119 -28.14 11.26 8.24
N ARG A 120 -28.42 9.98 8.51
CA ARG A 120 -29.78 9.51 8.82
C ARG A 120 -30.31 10.10 10.13
N PHE A 121 -29.48 10.17 11.16
CA PHE A 121 -29.86 10.79 12.44
C PHE A 121 -30.17 12.28 12.30
N THR A 122 -29.37 13.03 11.53
CA THR A 122 -29.59 14.45 11.30
C THR A 122 -30.90 14.68 10.54
N ALA A 123 -31.16 13.93 9.47
CA ALA A 123 -32.42 14.00 8.72
C ALA A 123 -33.65 13.73 9.60
N ALA A 124 -33.56 12.72 10.49
CA ALA A 124 -34.64 12.37 11.42
C ALA A 124 -34.91 13.42 12.51
N LYS A 125 -33.95 14.32 12.79
CA LYS A 125 -34.13 15.45 13.73
C LYS A 125 -34.67 16.70 13.05
N VAL A 126 -34.25 16.99 11.82
CA VAL A 126 -34.71 18.16 11.07
C VAL A 126 -36.17 18.01 10.62
N GLY A 127 -36.61 16.80 10.26
CA GLY A 127 -38.00 16.54 9.85
C GLY A 127 -39.03 16.45 11.00
N ARG A 128 -38.65 16.79 12.24
CA ARG A 128 -39.56 16.85 13.41
C ARG A 128 -39.72 18.27 13.98
N GLY A 129 -39.27 19.28 13.22
CA GLY A 129 -39.51 20.70 13.50
C GLY A 129 -40.74 21.20 12.79
#